data_AF-A0A1G9VCF7-F1
#
_entry.id   AF-A0A1G9VCF7-F1
#
_cell.length_a   1.000
_cell.length_b   1.000
_cell.length_c   1.000
_cell.angle_alpha   90.00
_cell.angle_beta   90.00
_cell.angle_gamma   90.00
#
_symmetry.space_group_name_H-M   'P 1'
#
loop_
_entity.id
_entity.type
_entity.pdbx_description
1 polymer ?
#
loop_
_entity_poly.entity_id
_entity_poly.type
_entity_poly.pdbx_seq_one_letter_code
_entity_poly.pdbx_strand_id
1 'polypeptide(L)'
;MELLGLAAFLAPEPIPLCLFSDHAELLGEPLRSVAAGPDALADTLGTLVGYSLARRSPDDFQVHRLVQLVIREQLSPEQHEATAERAMALLAAASPGDPEGPAGWPAYAALAPHVLAGPLGDHSHAVRKLVLDTIGYLQAHGDSRGSRAVSERLLDRWRSVLGPDHPDTLTAACSLALALFSVGEADPARALGQDILQRCRRALGPCPVPSSVEARN
;
A
#
# COMPACT_ATOMS: atom_id res chain seq x y z
N MET A 1 -13.56 -20.14 5.40
CA MET A 1 -13.78 -19.45 4.11
C MET A 1 -13.32 -18.00 4.13
N GLU A 2 -13.56 -17.23 5.20
CA GLU A 2 -13.14 -15.82 5.28
C GLU A 2 -11.63 -15.58 5.06
N LEU A 3 -10.76 -16.45 5.59
CA LEU A 3 -9.30 -16.36 5.37
C LEU A 3 -8.93 -16.45 3.87
N LEU A 4 -9.53 -17.41 3.15
CA LEU A 4 -9.36 -17.52 1.70
C LEU A 4 -9.96 -16.32 0.97
N GLY A 5 -11.07 -15.78 1.47
CA GLY A 5 -11.69 -14.55 0.97
C GLY A 5 -10.72 -13.38 1.01
N LEU A 6 -10.12 -13.10 2.16
CA LEU A 6 -9.11 -12.04 2.33
C LEU A 6 -7.86 -12.31 1.48
N ALA A 7 -7.33 -13.54 1.53
CA ALA A 7 -6.16 -13.93 0.75
C ALA A 7 -6.38 -13.87 -0.77
N ALA A 8 -7.62 -13.90 -1.25
CA ALA A 8 -7.95 -13.76 -2.66
C ALA A 8 -7.72 -12.35 -3.22
N PHE A 9 -7.64 -11.34 -2.35
CA PHE A 9 -7.34 -9.94 -2.70
C PHE A 9 -5.87 -9.57 -2.53
N LEU A 10 -5.05 -10.49 -2.02
CA LEU A 10 -3.61 -10.32 -1.91
C LEU A 10 -2.92 -10.91 -3.16
N ALA A 11 -1.72 -10.42 -3.46
CA ALA A 11 -0.91 -11.00 -4.55
C ALA A 11 -0.70 -12.52 -4.36
N PRO A 12 -0.51 -13.31 -5.44
CA PRO A 12 -0.20 -14.74 -5.38
C PRO A 12 1.24 -15.00 -4.92
N GLU A 13 1.69 -14.29 -3.89
CA GLU A 13 2.99 -14.39 -3.23
C GLU A 13 2.80 -14.92 -1.80
N PRO A 14 3.86 -15.34 -1.08
CA PRO A 14 3.75 -15.74 0.32
C PRO A 14 3.19 -14.61 1.20
N ILE A 15 2.07 -14.88 1.87
CA ILE A 15 1.35 -13.96 2.75
C ILE A 15 1.80 -14.22 4.20
N PRO A 16 2.35 -13.22 4.91
CA PRO A 16 2.75 -13.37 6.31
C PRO A 16 1.57 -13.73 7.21
N LEU A 17 1.78 -14.68 8.13
CA LEU A 17 0.76 -15.06 9.12
C LEU A 17 0.50 -13.95 10.15
N CYS A 18 1.53 -13.18 10.48
CA CYS A 18 1.42 -12.02 11.38
C CYS A 18 0.40 -10.98 10.90
N LEU A 19 0.16 -10.90 9.59
CA LEU A 19 -0.88 -10.03 9.00
C LEU A 19 -2.26 -10.32 9.59
N PHE A 20 -2.54 -11.56 9.98
CA PHE A 20 -3.82 -11.97 10.55
C PHE A 20 -3.75 -12.11 12.07
N SER A 21 -2.68 -12.68 12.63
CA SER A 21 -2.59 -12.90 14.08
C SER A 21 -2.45 -11.61 14.86
N ASP A 22 -1.65 -10.67 14.36
CA ASP A 22 -1.32 -9.43 15.10
C ASP A 22 -2.40 -8.37 14.95
N HIS A 23 -3.33 -8.58 14.02
CA HIS A 23 -4.43 -7.68 13.67
C HIS A 23 -5.79 -8.38 13.69
N ALA A 24 -5.97 -9.37 14.57
CA ALA A 24 -7.19 -10.17 14.67
C ALA A 24 -8.44 -9.32 14.94
N GLU A 25 -8.31 -8.16 15.60
CA GLU A 25 -9.37 -7.21 15.87
C GLU A 25 -10.05 -6.66 14.60
N LEU A 26 -9.32 -6.63 13.48
CA LEU A 26 -9.84 -6.17 12.18
C LEU A 26 -10.60 -7.26 11.41
N LEU A 27 -10.58 -8.50 11.90
CA LEU A 27 -11.24 -9.66 11.28
C LEU A 27 -12.67 -9.84 11.79
N GLY A 28 -13.53 -10.46 11.00
CA GLY A 28 -14.87 -10.90 11.42
C GLY A 28 -14.82 -12.22 12.20
N GLU A 29 -15.91 -12.56 12.89
CA GLU A 29 -16.08 -13.92 13.41
C GLU A 29 -16.52 -14.87 12.28
N PRO A 30 -16.03 -16.12 12.25
CA PRO A 30 -15.25 -16.80 13.30
C PRO A 30 -13.72 -16.61 13.18
N LEU A 31 -13.24 -15.91 12.14
CA LEU A 31 -11.81 -15.85 11.83
C LEU A 31 -11.00 -15.12 12.89
N ARG A 32 -11.56 -14.08 13.52
CA ARG A 32 -10.96 -13.36 14.64
C ARG A 32 -10.53 -14.30 15.77
N SER A 33 -11.46 -15.15 16.23
CA SER A 33 -11.18 -16.13 17.29
C SER A 33 -10.09 -17.13 16.89
N VAL A 34 -10.09 -17.55 15.62
CA VAL A 34 -9.08 -18.46 15.06
C VAL A 34 -7.70 -17.78 14.98
N ALA A 35 -7.65 -16.53 14.50
CA ALA A 35 -6.41 -15.78 14.34
C ALA A 35 -5.74 -15.41 15.67
N ALA A 36 -6.53 -15.24 16.74
CA ALA A 36 -6.03 -15.02 18.09
C ALA A 36 -5.33 -16.25 18.69
N GLY A 37 -5.55 -17.45 18.15
CA GLY A 37 -4.95 -18.70 18.60
C GLY A 37 -3.96 -19.26 17.58
N PRO A 38 -2.63 -19.30 17.85
CA PRO A 38 -1.65 -19.77 16.87
C PRO A 38 -1.91 -21.20 16.40
N ASP A 39 -2.32 -22.10 17.31
CA ASP A 39 -2.65 -23.48 16.99
C ASP A 39 -3.93 -23.58 16.13
N ALA A 40 -4.95 -22.79 16.44
CA ALA A 40 -6.21 -22.77 15.68
C ALA A 40 -6.02 -22.25 14.25
N LEU A 41 -5.20 -21.20 14.08
CA LEU A 41 -4.81 -20.70 12.77
C LEU A 41 -3.99 -21.74 12.01
N ALA A 42 -3.07 -22.42 12.70
CA ALA A 42 -2.27 -23.50 12.13
C ALA A 42 -3.15 -24.67 11.64
N ASP A 43 -4.15 -25.09 12.40
CA ASP A 43 -5.09 -26.15 12.02
C ASP A 43 -5.96 -25.75 10.82
N THR A 44 -6.42 -24.50 10.81
CA THR A 44 -7.17 -23.94 9.67
C THR A 44 -6.35 -23.97 8.39
N LEU A 45 -5.08 -23.55 8.46
CA LEU A 45 -4.16 -23.62 7.34
C LEU A 45 -3.83 -25.07 6.95
N GLY A 46 -3.68 -25.96 7.93
CA GLY A 46 -3.48 -27.40 7.71
C GLY A 46 -4.62 -28.00 6.88
N THR A 47 -5.85 -27.56 7.13
CA THR A 47 -7.02 -27.94 6.33
C THR A 47 -6.90 -27.44 4.88
N LEU A 48 -6.49 -26.18 4.66
CA LEU A 48 -6.30 -25.62 3.32
C LEU A 48 -5.19 -26.34 2.53
N VAL A 49 -4.10 -26.70 3.22
CA VAL A 49 -3.01 -27.50 2.64
C VAL A 49 -3.50 -28.91 2.30
N GLY A 50 -4.30 -29.53 3.19
CA GLY A 50 -4.90 -30.85 2.95
C GLY A 50 -5.79 -30.90 1.69
N TYR A 51 -6.47 -29.80 1.38
CA TYR A 51 -7.24 -29.64 0.14
C TYR A 51 -6.42 -29.13 -1.06
N SER A 52 -5.10 -28.98 -0.92
CA SER A 52 -4.21 -28.41 -1.96
C SER A 52 -4.61 -27.01 -2.43
N LEU A 53 -5.25 -26.22 -1.56
CA LEU A 53 -5.69 -24.84 -1.86
C LEU A 53 -4.60 -23.81 -1.55
N ALA A 54 -3.69 -24.15 -0.64
CA ALA A 54 -2.58 -23.31 -0.23
C ALA A 54 -1.31 -24.13 0.00
N ARG A 55 -0.16 -23.48 -0.15
CA ARG A 55 1.12 -23.94 0.38
C ARG A 55 1.41 -23.19 1.68
N ARG A 56 1.99 -23.88 2.66
CA ARG A 56 2.34 -23.28 3.95
C ARG A 56 3.84 -23.38 4.20
N SER A 57 4.41 -22.30 4.73
CA SER A 57 5.73 -22.25 5.37
C SER A 57 5.55 -21.94 6.88
N PRO A 58 6.61 -21.90 7.70
CA PRO A 58 6.48 -21.62 9.13
C PRO A 58 5.73 -20.31 9.43
N ASP A 59 6.10 -19.23 8.74
CA ASP A 59 5.64 -17.87 9.05
C ASP A 59 4.72 -17.28 7.95
N ASP A 60 4.48 -18.01 6.87
CA ASP A 60 3.68 -17.56 5.73
C ASP A 60 2.85 -18.69 5.10
N PHE A 61 1.92 -18.29 4.25
CA PHE A 61 1.20 -19.20 3.36
C PHE A 61 0.92 -18.53 2.02
N GLN A 62 0.81 -19.34 0.98
CA GLN A 62 0.53 -18.86 -0.37
C GLN A 62 -0.72 -19.57 -0.89
N VAL A 63 -1.72 -18.80 -1.29
CA VAL A 63 -2.91 -19.33 -1.97
C VAL A 63 -2.65 -19.36 -3.47
N HIS A 64 -3.05 -20.46 -4.12
CA HIS A 64 -2.87 -20.58 -5.57
C HIS A 64 -3.67 -19.51 -6.32
N ARG A 65 -3.05 -18.91 -7.36
CA ARG A 65 -3.68 -17.85 -8.18
C ARG A 65 -5.05 -18.24 -8.74
N LEU A 66 -5.24 -19.50 -9.13
CA LEU A 66 -6.55 -20.01 -9.59
C LEU A 66 -7.59 -20.02 -8.47
N VAL A 67 -7.20 -20.41 -7.25
CA VAL A 67 -8.09 -20.37 -6.08
C VAL A 67 -8.49 -18.93 -5.78
N GLN A 68 -7.54 -17.99 -5.80
CA GLN A 68 -7.84 -16.56 -5.60
C GLN A 68 -8.81 -16.00 -6.67
N LEU A 69 -8.69 -16.45 -7.93
CA LEU A 69 -9.60 -16.05 -9.00
C LEU A 69 -11.01 -16.60 -8.77
N VAL A 70 -11.13 -17.91 -8.52
CA VAL A 70 -12.41 -18.58 -8.29
C VAL A 70 -13.13 -17.97 -7.08
N ILE A 71 -12.40 -17.68 -6.00
CA ILE A 71 -12.99 -17.06 -4.80
C ILE A 71 -13.54 -15.67 -5.14
N ARG A 72 -12.79 -14.83 -5.87
CA ARG A 72 -13.27 -13.49 -6.26
C ARG A 72 -14.50 -13.54 -7.18
N GLU A 73 -14.56 -14.49 -8.10
CA GLU A 73 -15.71 -14.66 -9.01
C GLU A 73 -17.00 -15.10 -8.29
N GLN A 74 -16.87 -15.73 -7.12
CA GLN A 74 -18.02 -16.17 -6.33
C GLN A 74 -18.59 -15.10 -5.40
N LEU A 75 -17.89 -13.98 -5.20
CA LEU A 75 -18.34 -12.90 -4.33
C LEU A 75 -19.32 -11.99 -5.04
N SER A 76 -20.34 -11.51 -4.33
CA SER A 76 -21.15 -10.38 -4.81
C SER A 76 -20.29 -9.11 -4.90
N PRO A 77 -20.71 -8.09 -5.69
CA PRO A 77 -19.97 -6.82 -5.78
C PRO A 77 -19.73 -6.15 -4.42
N GLU A 78 -20.73 -6.16 -3.55
CA GLU A 78 -20.63 -5.61 -2.18
C GLU A 78 -19.64 -6.39 -1.31
N GLN A 79 -19.69 -7.73 -1.37
CA GLN A 79 -18.75 -8.58 -0.64
C GLN A 79 -17.32 -8.43 -1.15
N HIS A 80 -17.17 -8.27 -2.46
CA HIS A 80 -15.89 -8.07 -3.12
C HIS A 80 -15.25 -6.76 -2.65
N GLU A 81 -15.98 -5.65 -2.67
CA GLU A 81 -15.51 -4.36 -2.18
C GLU A 81 -15.16 -4.41 -0.68
N ALA A 82 -16.08 -4.90 0.16
CA ALA A 82 -15.86 -4.99 1.60
C ALA A 82 -14.65 -5.87 1.97
N THR A 83 -14.40 -6.96 1.23
CA THR A 83 -13.27 -7.86 1.46
C THR A 83 -11.95 -7.24 0.98
N ALA A 84 -11.98 -6.55 -0.18
CA ALA A 84 -10.82 -5.81 -0.68
C ALA A 84 -10.39 -4.70 0.29
N GLU A 85 -11.35 -3.92 0.79
CA GLU A 85 -11.10 -2.87 1.78
C GLU A 85 -10.50 -3.43 3.06
N ARG A 86 -11.04 -4.55 3.56
CA ARG A 86 -10.52 -5.19 4.77
C ARG A 86 -9.11 -5.74 4.57
N ALA A 87 -8.82 -6.34 3.41
CA ALA A 87 -7.45 -6.78 3.08
C ALA A 87 -6.47 -5.61 3.06
N MET A 88 -6.84 -4.47 2.46
CA MET A 88 -6.00 -3.26 2.48
C MET A 88 -5.86 -2.66 3.89
N ALA A 89 -6.90 -2.73 4.72
CA ALA A 89 -6.83 -2.27 6.10
C ALA A 89 -5.86 -3.12 6.94
N LEU A 90 -5.84 -4.45 6.76
CA LEU A 90 -4.86 -5.33 7.40
C LEU A 90 -3.43 -4.97 6.96
N LEU A 91 -3.20 -4.77 5.66
CA LEU A 91 -1.89 -4.35 5.14
C LEU A 91 -1.46 -3.01 5.74
N ALA A 92 -2.39 -2.05 5.89
CA ALA A 92 -2.10 -0.75 6.49
C ALA A 92 -1.80 -0.83 7.98
N ALA A 93 -2.49 -1.71 8.71
CA ALA A 93 -2.22 -1.97 10.12
C ALA A 93 -0.85 -2.62 10.34
N ALA A 94 -0.42 -3.47 9.40
CA ALA A 94 0.87 -4.13 9.40
C ALA A 94 2.03 -3.25 8.88
N SER A 95 1.81 -1.95 8.66
CA SER A 95 2.83 -1.06 8.11
C SER A 95 4.10 -1.05 9.00
N PRO A 96 5.30 -1.32 8.45
CA PRO A 96 6.54 -1.34 9.22
C PRO A 96 7.01 0.03 9.73
N GLY A 97 6.37 1.12 9.28
CA GLY A 97 6.67 2.48 9.73
C GLY A 97 7.67 3.20 8.83
N ASP A 98 8.96 3.21 9.21
CA ASP A 98 10.01 3.94 8.49
C ASP A 98 10.50 3.15 7.26
N PRO A 99 10.22 3.60 6.03
CA PRO A 99 10.60 2.89 4.81
C PRO A 99 12.10 2.95 4.48
N GLU A 100 12.82 3.93 5.01
CA GLU A 100 14.26 4.08 4.80
C GLU A 100 15.07 3.25 5.79
N GLY A 101 14.46 2.89 6.93
CA GLY A 101 15.05 2.11 8.01
C GLY A 101 15.26 0.63 7.65
N PRO A 102 16.50 0.10 7.66
CA PRO A 102 16.78 -1.31 7.32
C PRO A 102 16.08 -2.34 8.21
N ALA A 103 15.68 -1.95 9.42
CA ALA A 103 14.95 -2.82 10.35
C ALA A 103 13.57 -3.23 9.80
N GLY A 104 12.91 -2.37 9.02
CA GLY A 104 11.58 -2.64 8.45
C GLY A 104 11.62 -3.36 7.09
N TRP A 105 12.79 -3.47 6.45
CA TRP A 105 12.89 -3.96 5.07
C TRP A 105 12.37 -5.39 4.86
N PRO A 106 12.60 -6.38 5.75
CA PRO A 106 12.00 -7.70 5.57
C PRO A 106 10.47 -7.66 5.56
N ALA A 107 9.87 -6.80 6.39
CA ALA A 107 8.43 -6.64 6.43
C ALA A 107 7.90 -5.92 5.18
N TYR A 108 8.57 -4.87 4.70
CA TYR A 108 8.23 -4.24 3.42
C TYR A 108 8.38 -5.21 2.24
N ALA A 109 9.42 -6.04 2.20
CA ALA A 109 9.63 -7.04 1.15
C ALA A 109 8.46 -8.03 1.08
N ALA A 110 7.92 -8.43 2.23
CA ALA A 110 6.77 -9.32 2.32
C ALA A 110 5.45 -8.62 1.94
N LEU A 111 5.25 -7.37 2.33
CA LEU A 111 3.99 -6.64 2.10
C LEU A 111 3.89 -6.01 0.70
N ALA A 112 5.01 -5.57 0.12
CA ALA A 112 5.03 -4.79 -1.12
C ALA A 112 4.28 -5.47 -2.28
N PRO A 113 4.45 -6.78 -2.57
CA PRO A 113 3.69 -7.42 -3.65
C PRO A 113 2.18 -7.30 -3.46
N HIS A 114 1.70 -7.41 -2.23
CA HIS A 114 0.28 -7.32 -1.90
C HIS A 114 -0.25 -5.89 -2.01
N VAL A 115 0.51 -4.90 -1.53
CA VAL A 115 0.15 -3.47 -1.65
C VAL A 115 0.09 -3.04 -3.12
N LEU A 116 1.06 -3.47 -3.94
CA LEU A 116 1.16 -3.07 -5.34
C LEU A 116 0.15 -3.78 -6.26
N ALA A 117 -0.35 -4.94 -5.84
CA ALA A 117 -1.45 -5.64 -6.52
C ALA A 117 -2.82 -5.06 -6.18
N GLY A 118 -2.93 -4.33 -5.06
CA GLY A 118 -4.17 -3.73 -4.59
C GLY A 118 -4.63 -2.52 -5.41
N PRO A 119 -5.89 -2.07 -5.20
CA PRO A 119 -6.37 -0.83 -5.79
C PRO A 119 -5.59 0.38 -5.23
N LEU A 120 -5.30 1.36 -6.09
CA LEU A 120 -4.59 2.60 -5.75
C LEU A 120 -5.53 3.82 -5.64
N GLY A 121 -6.85 3.60 -5.44
CA GLY A 121 -7.92 4.59 -5.47
C GLY A 121 -8.12 5.43 -4.20
N ASP A 122 -9.37 5.86 -3.94
CA ASP A 122 -9.77 6.62 -2.75
C ASP A 122 -9.81 5.70 -1.52
N HIS A 123 -8.64 5.34 -1.03
CA HIS A 123 -8.50 4.52 0.18
C HIS A 123 -8.29 5.40 1.40
N SER A 124 -8.48 4.85 2.59
CA SER A 124 -8.19 5.57 3.83
C SER A 124 -6.78 6.18 3.84
N HIS A 125 -6.58 7.26 4.59
CA HIS A 125 -5.26 7.88 4.75
C HIS A 125 -4.18 6.85 5.15
N ALA A 126 -4.52 5.84 5.97
CA ALA A 126 -3.60 4.78 6.36
C ALA A 126 -3.12 3.94 5.17
N VAL A 127 -4.02 3.57 4.26
CA VAL A 127 -3.65 2.83 3.04
C VAL A 127 -2.82 3.69 2.10
N ARG A 128 -3.20 4.96 1.92
CA ARG A 128 -2.43 5.89 1.07
C ARG A 128 -1.01 6.09 1.61
N LYS A 129 -0.87 6.25 2.93
CA LYS A 129 0.43 6.29 3.60
C LYS A 129 1.23 5.01 3.34
N LEU A 130 0.64 3.83 3.53
CA LEU A 130 1.33 2.56 3.27
C LEU A 130 1.85 2.46 1.83
N VAL A 131 1.06 2.88 0.84
CA VAL A 131 1.49 2.87 -0.57
C VAL A 131 2.69 3.80 -0.77
N LEU A 132 2.66 5.01 -0.20
CA LEU A 132 3.80 5.95 -0.27
C LEU A 132 5.03 5.41 0.45
N ASP A 133 4.87 4.82 1.63
CA ASP A 133 5.96 4.18 2.37
C ASP A 133 6.56 3.03 1.55
N THR A 134 5.72 2.21 0.90
CA THR A 134 6.18 1.12 0.03
C THR A 134 7.00 1.65 -1.15
N ILE A 135 6.62 2.80 -1.73
CA ILE A 135 7.43 3.46 -2.76
C ILE A 135 8.77 3.94 -2.20
N GLY A 136 8.78 4.53 -1.00
CA GLY A 136 10.01 4.93 -0.30
C GLY A 136 10.94 3.75 -0.06
N TYR A 137 10.39 2.60 0.35
CA TYR A 137 11.14 1.36 0.52
C TYR A 137 11.78 0.91 -0.81
N LEU A 138 11.02 0.89 -1.91
CA LEU A 138 11.56 0.53 -3.23
C LEU A 138 12.72 1.45 -3.63
N GLN A 139 12.64 2.74 -3.31
CA GLN A 139 13.72 3.70 -3.58
C GLN A 139 14.95 3.43 -2.72
N ALA A 140 14.79 3.25 -1.42
CA ALA A 140 15.86 2.95 -0.48
C ALA A 140 16.57 1.62 -0.82
N HIS A 141 15.80 0.64 -1.31
CA HIS A 141 16.30 -0.67 -1.72
C HIS A 141 16.84 -0.70 -3.17
N GLY A 142 16.87 0.45 -3.85
CA GLY A 142 17.48 0.62 -5.17
C GLY A 142 16.62 0.19 -6.36
N ASP A 143 15.37 -0.24 -6.15
CA ASP A 143 14.43 -0.54 -7.24
C ASP A 143 13.77 0.73 -7.79
N SER A 144 14.60 1.53 -8.46
CA SER A 144 14.16 2.80 -9.07
C SER A 144 13.16 2.60 -10.21
N ARG A 145 13.20 1.44 -10.89
CA ARG A 145 12.25 1.12 -11.97
C ARG A 145 10.89 0.74 -11.41
N GLY A 146 10.84 -0.12 -10.38
CA GLY A 146 9.61 -0.45 -9.68
C GLY A 146 8.98 0.79 -9.04
N SER A 147 9.79 1.60 -8.34
CA SER A 147 9.35 2.87 -7.76
C SER A 147 8.72 3.81 -8.80
N ARG A 148 9.35 3.97 -9.97
CA ARG A 148 8.80 4.78 -11.07
C ARG A 148 7.45 4.25 -11.52
N ALA A 149 7.38 2.98 -11.91
CA ALA A 149 6.17 2.39 -12.49
C ALA A 149 4.97 2.49 -11.54
N VAL A 150 5.21 2.30 -10.24
CA VAL A 150 4.18 2.46 -9.21
C VAL A 150 3.80 3.93 -9.02
N SER A 151 4.78 4.84 -8.94
CA SER A 151 4.52 6.27 -8.72
C SER A 151 3.77 6.91 -9.89
N GLU A 152 4.04 6.52 -11.14
CA GLU A 152 3.30 6.97 -12.33
C GLU A 152 1.81 6.58 -12.23
N ARG A 153 1.53 5.30 -11.99
CA ARG A 153 0.16 4.78 -11.82
C ARG A 153 -0.57 5.44 -10.65
N LEU A 154 0.13 5.65 -9.54
CA LEU A 154 -0.41 6.28 -8.35
C LEU A 154 -0.79 7.74 -8.59
N LEU A 155 0.12 8.49 -9.22
CA LEU A 155 -0.08 9.90 -9.54
C LEU A 155 -1.27 10.11 -10.47
N ASP A 156 -1.38 9.30 -11.53
CA ASP A 156 -2.51 9.36 -12.46
C ASP A 156 -3.84 9.09 -11.74
N ARG A 157 -3.87 8.10 -10.86
CA ARG A 157 -5.07 7.76 -10.09
C ARG A 157 -5.43 8.86 -9.09
N TRP A 158 -4.49 9.35 -8.30
CA TRP A 158 -4.75 10.32 -7.24
C TRP A 158 -5.04 11.73 -7.77
N ARG A 159 -4.50 12.10 -8.94
CA ARG A 159 -4.92 13.31 -9.65
C ARG A 159 -6.41 13.29 -9.98
N SER A 160 -6.94 12.15 -10.40
CA SER A 160 -8.35 12.00 -10.76
C SER A 160 -9.26 11.93 -9.52
N VAL A 161 -8.79 11.35 -8.42
CA VAL A 161 -9.62 11.01 -7.26
C VAL A 161 -9.54 12.08 -6.17
N LEU A 162 -8.33 12.43 -5.74
CA LEU A 162 -8.08 13.38 -4.66
C LEU A 162 -7.90 14.81 -5.19
N GLY A 163 -7.53 14.91 -6.46
CA GLY A 163 -7.24 16.16 -7.14
C GLY A 163 -5.73 16.45 -7.25
N PRO A 164 -5.37 17.35 -8.19
CA PRO A 164 -3.99 17.68 -8.52
C PRO A 164 -3.16 18.35 -7.42
N ASP A 165 -3.81 18.98 -6.45
CA ASP A 165 -3.18 19.80 -5.40
C ASP A 165 -3.32 19.15 -3.99
N HIS A 166 -3.89 17.95 -3.92
CA HIS A 166 -4.00 17.22 -2.66
C HIS A 166 -2.60 16.83 -2.13
N PRO A 167 -2.34 16.91 -0.81
CA PRO A 167 -1.03 16.57 -0.22
C PRO A 167 -0.49 15.21 -0.67
N ASP A 168 -1.30 14.15 -0.58
CA ASP A 168 -0.90 12.80 -1.01
C ASP A 168 -0.56 12.74 -2.52
N THR A 169 -1.31 13.47 -3.38
CA THR A 169 -1.01 13.55 -4.83
C THR A 169 0.32 14.25 -5.08
N LEU A 170 0.63 15.31 -4.33
CA LEU A 170 1.91 16.02 -4.43
C LEU A 170 3.07 15.15 -3.93
N THR A 171 2.88 14.38 -2.85
CA THR A 171 3.88 13.42 -2.37
C THR A 171 4.16 12.33 -3.40
N ALA A 172 3.12 11.77 -4.03
CA ALA A 172 3.29 10.79 -5.12
C ALA A 172 4.05 11.40 -6.32
N ALA A 173 3.80 12.66 -6.65
CA ALA A 173 4.54 13.37 -7.69
C ALA A 173 6.02 13.58 -7.31
N CYS A 174 6.33 13.90 -6.06
CA CYS A 174 7.71 13.97 -5.55
C CYS A 174 8.42 12.62 -5.68
N SER A 175 7.76 11.52 -5.29
CA SER A 175 8.32 10.17 -5.42
C SER A 175 8.61 9.83 -6.88
N LEU A 176 7.72 10.21 -7.81
CA LEU A 176 7.98 10.05 -9.25
C LEU A 176 9.17 10.87 -9.73
N ALA A 177 9.28 12.14 -9.32
CA ALA A 177 10.42 12.99 -9.69
C ALA A 177 11.75 12.40 -9.21
N LEU A 178 11.79 11.86 -7.99
CA LEU A 178 12.95 11.17 -7.45
C LEU A 178 13.28 9.89 -8.25
N ALA A 179 12.26 9.07 -8.56
CA ALA A 179 12.46 7.86 -9.35
C ALA A 179 12.97 8.16 -10.77
N LEU A 180 12.44 9.20 -11.43
CA LEU A 180 12.90 9.69 -12.73
C LEU A 180 14.37 10.12 -12.68
N PHE A 181 14.77 10.85 -11.64
CA PHE A 181 16.16 11.24 -11.43
C PHE A 181 17.06 10.00 -11.29
N SER A 182 16.67 9.02 -10.48
CA SER A 182 17.44 7.79 -10.25
C SER A 182 17.59 6.90 -11.48
N VAL A 183 16.65 6.95 -12.42
CA VAL A 183 16.77 6.23 -13.71
C VAL A 183 17.45 7.05 -14.82
N GLY A 184 17.96 8.25 -14.50
CA GLY A 184 18.70 9.11 -15.44
C GLY A 184 17.84 10.06 -16.28
N GLU A 185 16.53 10.15 -16.03
CA GLU A 185 15.59 11.03 -16.74
C GLU A 185 15.51 12.40 -16.06
N ALA A 186 16.63 13.13 -16.09
CA ALA A 186 16.78 14.39 -15.36
C ALA A 186 15.84 15.52 -15.86
N ASP A 187 15.58 15.59 -17.17
CA ASP A 187 14.71 16.64 -17.73
C ASP A 187 13.23 16.45 -17.34
N PRO A 188 12.63 15.25 -17.50
CA PRO A 188 11.32 14.95 -16.94
C PRO A 188 11.22 15.19 -15.42
N ALA A 189 12.23 14.74 -14.66
CA ALA A 189 12.28 14.94 -13.20
C ALA A 189 12.23 16.44 -12.84
N ARG A 190 13.02 17.27 -13.54
CA ARG A 190 13.06 18.72 -13.31
C ARG A 190 11.75 19.40 -13.66
N ALA A 191 11.15 19.05 -14.80
CA ALA A 191 9.87 19.60 -15.20
C ALA A 191 8.77 19.29 -14.17
N LEU A 192 8.72 18.04 -13.69
CA LEU A 192 7.78 17.62 -12.67
C LEU A 192 8.04 18.33 -11.33
N GLY A 193 9.29 18.45 -10.90
CA GLY A 193 9.67 19.18 -9.69
C GLY A 193 9.27 20.66 -9.71
N GLN A 194 9.37 21.31 -10.87
CA GLN A 194 8.92 22.69 -11.06
C GLN A 194 7.40 22.84 -10.96
N ASP A 195 6.63 21.93 -11.57
CA ASP A 195 5.16 21.88 -11.47
C ASP A 195 4.71 21.69 -10.01
N ILE A 196 5.35 20.75 -9.29
CA ILE A 196 5.07 20.50 -7.86
C ILE A 196 5.32 21.77 -7.04
N LEU A 197 6.49 22.42 -7.21
CA LEU A 197 6.82 23.63 -6.48
C LEU A 197 5.80 24.75 -6.73
N GLN A 198 5.34 24.90 -7.96
CA GLN A 198 4.31 25.88 -8.32
C GLN A 198 2.96 25.56 -7.67
N ARG A 199 2.59 24.28 -7.57
CA ARG A 199 1.36 23.83 -6.88
C ARG A 199 1.45 24.03 -5.38
N CYS A 200 2.54 23.62 -4.75
CA CYS A 200 2.78 23.83 -3.33
C CYS A 200 2.69 25.32 -2.95
N ARG A 201 3.26 26.21 -3.76
CA ARG A 201 3.15 27.67 -3.56
C ARG A 201 1.72 28.20 -3.66
N ARG A 202 0.89 27.63 -4.53
CA ARG A 202 -0.54 28.00 -4.62
C ARG A 202 -1.34 27.47 -3.44
N ALA A 203 -1.11 26.23 -3.04
CA ALA A 203 -1.82 25.57 -1.95
C ALA A 203 -1.48 26.16 -0.57
N LEU A 204 -0.22 26.53 -0.32
CA LEU A 204 0.24 27.13 0.93
C LEU A 204 0.04 28.65 1.00
N GLY A 205 -0.42 29.27 -0.09
CA GLY A 205 -0.50 30.72 -0.25
C GLY A 205 0.87 31.42 -0.32
N PRO A 206 0.93 32.71 -0.70
CA PRO A 206 2.11 33.52 -0.46
C PRO A 206 2.32 33.61 1.06
N CYS A 207 3.56 33.44 1.52
CA CYS A 207 3.95 33.78 2.88
C CYS A 207 3.40 35.18 3.20
N PRO A 208 2.68 35.41 4.32
CA PRO A 208 2.37 36.75 4.74
C PRO A 208 3.71 37.43 5.00
N VAL A 209 4.16 38.23 4.04
CA VAL A 209 5.22 39.19 4.29
C VAL A 209 4.74 40.02 5.48
N PRO A 210 5.50 40.12 6.58
CA PRO A 210 5.17 41.11 7.59
C PRO A 210 5.22 42.46 6.87
N SER A 211 4.04 43.03 6.64
CA SER A 211 3.88 44.35 6.08
C SER A 211 4.32 45.34 7.16
N SER A 212 5.60 45.65 7.19
CA SER A 212 6.13 46.80 7.92
C SER A 212 7.32 47.40 7.18
N VAL A 213 7.11 47.68 5.90
CA VAL A 213 7.60 48.94 5.34
C VAL A 213 6.53 49.98 5.63
N GLU A 214 6.52 50.49 6.87
CA GLU A 214 6.03 51.86 7.10
C GLU A 214 7.18 52.80 6.70
N ALA A 215 7.17 53.20 5.44
CA ALA A 215 7.71 54.48 5.06
C ALA A 215 6.70 55.56 5.50
N ARG A 216 7.23 56.60 6.18
CA ARG A 216 6.64 57.91 6.51
C ARG A 216 5.75 57.94 7.76
N ASN A 217 6.26 58.54 8.85
CA ASN A 217 6.40 59.98 9.05
C ASN A 217 7.47 60.31 10.09
#